data_AF-A0A1V8RMU5-F1
#
_entry.id   AF-A0A1V8RMU5-F1
#
_cell.length_a   1.000
_cell.length_b   1.000
_cell.length_c   1.000
_cell.angle_alpha   90.00
_cell.angle_beta   90.00
_cell.angle_gamma   90.00
#
_symmetry.space_group_name_H-M   'P 1'
#
loop_
_entity.id
_entity.type
_entity.pdbx_description
1 polymer ?
#
loop_
_entity_poly.entity_id
_entity_poly.type
_entity_poly.pdbx_seq_one_letter_code
_entity_poly.pdbx_strand_id
1 'polypeptide(L)'
;MAKELIPGGAVSRRDFSVGAGCIALLFATGIPAEAAQPQSLDERFDYLSKNGNSACTPAFADSIAWMPVTARLQGSCCAEMDRKRYAEQVQGLTKYAAIVEIPPDPYDIAAGVAQKAMSYYERALSADRQRAYQYAMDKSDEKGPCCCPCWRWTMYGGLAKFLISEHGFSGKQVVDVWNLSNGCGRSG
;
A
#
# COMPACT_ATOMS: atom_id res chain seq x y z
N MET A 1 -69.20 4.10 26.81
CA MET A 1 -69.80 4.25 25.46
C MET A 1 -69.05 3.29 24.54
N ALA A 2 -69.64 2.10 24.31
CA ALA A 2 -69.97 1.50 22.99
C ALA A 2 -68.74 1.25 22.08
N LYS A 3 -68.25 0.00 21.87
CA LYS A 3 -68.79 -1.11 21.03
C LYS A 3 -68.77 -0.72 19.53
N GLU A 4 -67.98 -1.29 18.62
CA GLU A 4 -68.09 -2.60 17.89
C GLU A 4 -66.89 -2.67 16.90
N LEU A 5 -66.14 -3.77 16.69
CA LEU A 5 -66.32 -4.94 15.79
C LEU A 5 -66.36 -4.67 14.25
N ILE A 6 -65.53 -5.46 13.54
CA ILE A 6 -65.13 -5.48 12.10
C ILE A 6 -66.25 -6.06 11.18
N PRO A 7 -66.34 -5.72 9.87
CA PRO A 7 -65.88 -6.60 8.75
C PRO A 7 -65.25 -5.77 7.58
N GLY A 8 -64.40 -6.26 6.68
CA GLY A 8 -64.39 -7.54 5.96
C GLY A 8 -64.91 -7.34 4.52
N GLY A 9 -64.00 -7.34 3.52
CA GLY A 9 -64.31 -7.72 2.13
C GLY A 9 -64.30 -6.63 1.05
N ALA A 10 -63.39 -6.75 0.06
CA ALA A 10 -63.74 -7.10 -1.32
C ALA A 10 -62.54 -6.83 -2.27
N VAL A 11 -62.02 -7.90 -2.87
CA VAL A 11 -61.20 -7.84 -4.09
C VAL A 11 -62.10 -7.40 -5.25
N SER A 12 -61.68 -6.40 -6.02
CA SER A 12 -62.27 -6.14 -7.34
C SER A 12 -61.17 -5.74 -8.33
N ARG A 13 -60.87 -6.67 -9.23
CA ARG A 13 -60.10 -6.44 -10.46
C ARG A 13 -60.89 -5.47 -11.35
N ARG A 14 -60.26 -4.37 -11.76
CA ARG A 14 -60.63 -3.63 -12.98
C ARG A 14 -59.36 -3.08 -13.65
N ASP A 15 -58.95 -3.80 -14.68
CA ASP A 15 -58.53 -3.33 -16.00
C ASP A 15 -57.89 -1.94 -16.06
N PHE A 16 -56.55 -1.90 -16.03
CA PHE A 16 -55.79 -0.75 -16.49
C PHE A 16 -55.63 -0.82 -18.01
N SER A 17 -56.37 0.08 -18.65
CA SER A 17 -56.30 0.41 -20.07
C SER A 17 -54.87 0.75 -20.49
N VAL A 18 -54.43 0.14 -21.59
CA VAL A 18 -53.14 0.39 -22.26
C VAL A 18 -53.12 1.82 -22.79
N GLY A 19 -52.46 2.72 -22.05
CA GLY A 19 -52.06 4.03 -22.53
C GLY A 19 -50.69 3.92 -23.18
N ALA A 20 -50.63 4.02 -24.51
CA ALA A 20 -49.40 4.11 -25.27
C ALA A 20 -48.67 5.43 -24.95
N GLY A 21 -47.83 5.41 -23.92
CA GLY A 21 -46.90 6.48 -23.58
C GLY A 21 -45.52 6.17 -24.15
N CYS A 22 -45.07 6.97 -25.11
CA CYS A 22 -43.70 6.93 -25.62
C CYS A 22 -42.72 7.24 -24.47
N ILE A 23 -42.13 6.20 -23.89
CA ILE A 23 -41.00 6.34 -22.98
C ILE A 23 -39.78 6.66 -23.85
N ALA A 24 -39.40 7.93 -23.88
CA ALA A 24 -38.11 8.35 -24.38
C ALA A 24 -37.03 7.73 -23.47
N LEU A 25 -36.36 6.69 -23.98
CA LEU A 25 -35.16 6.12 -23.38
C LEU A 25 -34.05 7.18 -23.43
N LEU A 26 -33.89 7.92 -22.34
CA LEU A 26 -32.66 8.66 -22.06
C LEU A 26 -31.59 7.61 -21.74
N PHE A 27 -30.82 7.23 -22.76
CA PHE A 27 -29.56 6.54 -22.56
C PHE A 27 -28.65 7.49 -21.78
N ALA A 28 -28.54 7.25 -20.48
CA ALA A 28 -27.43 7.78 -19.70
C ALA A 28 -26.15 7.22 -20.30
N THR A 29 -25.46 8.02 -21.10
CA THR A 29 -24.10 7.74 -21.51
C THR A 29 -23.24 7.75 -20.24
N GLY A 30 -23.03 6.57 -19.66
CA GLY A 30 -22.01 6.39 -18.65
C GLY A 30 -20.69 6.85 -19.28
N ILE A 31 -20.13 7.94 -18.76
CA ILE A 31 -18.73 8.27 -19.02
C ILE A 31 -17.96 7.09 -18.43
N PRO A 32 -17.24 6.28 -19.24
CA PRO A 32 -16.36 5.29 -18.66
C PRO A 32 -15.36 6.05 -17.80
N ALA A 33 -15.30 5.70 -16.51
CA ALA A 33 -14.16 6.07 -15.69
C ALA A 33 -12.94 5.49 -16.41
N GLU A 34 -12.16 6.34 -17.06
CA GLU A 34 -10.96 5.95 -17.76
C GLU A 34 -10.00 5.44 -16.69
N ALA A 35 -9.99 4.12 -16.49
CA ALA A 35 -9.03 3.48 -15.63
C ALA A 35 -7.66 3.89 -16.17
N ALA A 36 -6.94 4.69 -15.37
CA ALA A 36 -5.60 5.13 -15.69
C ALA A 36 -4.82 3.91 -16.15
N GLN A 37 -4.43 3.89 -17.43
CA GLN A 37 -3.71 2.76 -18.00
C GLN A 37 -2.48 2.51 -17.13
N PRO A 38 -2.16 1.23 -16.79
CA PRO A 38 -1.00 0.95 -15.97
C PRO A 38 0.23 1.49 -16.68
N GLN A 39 0.87 2.50 -16.07
CA GLN A 39 2.09 3.09 -16.60
C GLN A 39 3.16 2.00 -16.76
N SER A 40 3.90 2.07 -17.86
CA SER A 40 5.05 1.19 -18.08
C SER A 40 6.10 1.37 -16.97
N LEU A 41 6.97 0.37 -16.77
CA LEU A 41 8.07 0.48 -15.82
C LEU A 41 9.03 1.63 -16.19
N ASP A 42 9.21 1.91 -17.49
CA ASP A 42 9.97 3.05 -18.00
C ASP A 42 9.40 4.38 -17.52
N GLU A 43 8.11 4.61 -17.75
CA GLU A 43 7.44 5.87 -17.37
C GLU A 43 7.45 6.08 -15.85
N ARG A 44 7.23 5.01 -15.08
CA ARG A 44 7.30 5.05 -13.62
C ARG A 44 8.70 5.39 -13.13
N PHE A 45 9.74 4.76 -13.69
CA PHE A 45 11.13 5.07 -13.34
C PHE A 45 11.46 6.53 -13.63
N ASP A 46 11.11 7.01 -14.83
CA ASP A 46 11.37 8.39 -15.25
C ASP A 46 10.68 9.40 -14.35
N TYR A 47 9.44 9.11 -13.93
CA TYR A 47 8.73 9.94 -12.98
C TYR A 47 9.40 9.94 -11.60
N LEU A 48 9.63 8.77 -11.01
CA LEU A 48 10.15 8.64 -9.65
C LEU A 48 11.59 9.16 -9.49
N SER A 49 12.42 9.01 -10.53
CA SER A 49 13.80 9.52 -10.54
C SER A 49 13.88 11.05 -10.60
N LYS A 50 12.84 11.73 -11.11
CA LYS A 50 12.82 13.19 -11.29
C LYS A 50 11.93 13.92 -10.28
N ASN A 51 10.95 13.24 -9.68
CA ASN A 51 9.91 13.84 -8.84
C ASN A 51 9.93 13.30 -7.40
N GLY A 52 11.09 12.88 -6.90
CA GLY A 52 11.24 12.35 -5.55
C GLY A 52 10.96 13.40 -4.46
N ASN A 53 10.30 12.96 -3.39
CA ASN A 53 10.04 13.76 -2.19
C ASN A 53 10.56 13.08 -0.89
N SER A 54 11.16 11.89 -1.02
CA SER A 54 11.53 10.99 0.09
C SER A 54 12.85 11.35 0.78
N ALA A 55 12.98 12.57 1.29
CA ALA A 55 14.24 13.04 1.88
C ALA A 55 14.66 12.22 3.13
N CYS A 56 15.94 11.85 3.22
CA CYS A 56 16.57 11.25 4.41
C CYS A 56 16.80 12.30 5.52
N THR A 57 15.73 12.90 6.05
CA THR A 57 15.82 13.89 7.14
C THR A 57 14.88 13.56 8.30
N PRO A 58 15.22 13.95 9.54
CA PRO A 58 14.31 13.83 10.68
C PRO A 58 12.99 14.57 10.46
N ALA A 59 13.05 15.79 9.91
CA ALA A 59 11.85 16.58 9.62
C ALA A 59 10.89 15.87 8.65
N PHE A 60 11.43 15.19 7.62
CA PHE A 60 10.60 14.39 6.74
C PHE A 60 10.01 13.19 7.49
N ALA A 61 10.81 12.47 8.29
CA ALA A 61 10.32 11.37 9.12
C ALA A 61 9.15 11.77 10.03
N ASP A 62 9.27 12.92 10.71
CA ASP A 62 8.24 13.45 11.60
C ASP A 62 6.96 13.84 10.84
N SER A 63 7.11 14.34 9.61
CA SER A 63 5.97 14.74 8.78
C SER A 63 5.08 13.56 8.36
N ILE A 64 5.63 12.34 8.27
CA ILE A 64 4.90 11.14 7.83
C ILE A 64 3.68 10.87 8.71
N ALA A 65 3.78 11.13 10.02
CA ALA A 65 2.68 10.90 10.97
C ALA A 65 1.43 11.74 10.67
N TRP A 66 1.60 12.87 9.96
CA TRP A 66 0.54 13.85 9.68
C TRP A 66 0.12 13.86 8.21
N MET A 67 0.79 13.10 7.35
CA MET A 67 0.41 12.98 5.95
C MET A 67 -0.95 12.29 5.79
N PRO A 68 -1.79 12.70 4.82
CA PRO A 68 -2.93 11.91 4.40
C PRO A 68 -2.49 10.48 4.07
N VAL A 69 -3.25 9.46 4.48
CA VAL A 69 -2.85 8.04 4.30
C VAL A 69 -2.61 7.64 2.84
N THR A 70 -3.20 8.37 1.90
CA THR A 70 -3.04 8.18 0.45
C THR A 70 -1.88 8.97 -0.17
N ALA A 71 -1.24 9.87 0.59
CA ALA A 71 -0.06 10.60 0.12
C ALA A 71 1.06 9.63 -0.26
N ARG A 72 1.92 10.04 -1.20
CA ARG A 72 2.97 9.20 -1.79
C ARG A 72 4.35 9.67 -1.36
N LEU A 73 5.11 8.75 -0.78
CA LEU A 73 6.53 8.88 -0.44
C LEU A 73 7.30 8.34 -1.65
N GLN A 74 7.83 9.23 -2.47
CA GLN A 74 8.31 8.92 -3.81
C GLN A 74 9.80 9.18 -3.99
N GLY A 75 10.43 8.37 -4.84
CA GLY A 75 11.83 8.49 -5.24
C GLY A 75 12.82 7.88 -4.24
N SER A 76 14.10 7.94 -4.61
CA SER A 76 15.20 7.49 -3.77
C SER A 76 15.52 8.50 -2.68
N CYS A 77 16.10 8.02 -1.58
CA CYS A 77 16.37 8.83 -0.40
C CYS A 77 17.85 9.15 -0.21
N CYS A 78 18.77 8.40 -0.84
CA CYS A 78 20.22 8.54 -0.64
C CYS A 78 21.00 8.82 -1.93
N ALA A 79 20.85 7.98 -2.95
CA ALA A 79 21.52 8.16 -4.25
C ALA A 79 20.53 8.08 -5.41
N GLU A 80 20.99 8.39 -6.62
CA GLU A 80 20.17 8.29 -7.83
C GLU A 80 19.65 6.86 -8.03
N MET A 81 18.40 6.76 -8.51
CA MET A 81 17.80 5.48 -8.86
C MET A 81 18.57 4.83 -10.02
N ASP A 82 18.81 3.52 -9.93
CA ASP A 82 19.32 2.73 -11.06
C ASP A 82 18.18 2.02 -11.77
N ARG A 83 18.12 2.16 -13.10
CA ARG A 83 17.01 1.62 -13.87
C ARG A 83 16.95 0.10 -13.87
N LYS A 84 18.09 -0.57 -14.03
CA LYS A 84 18.15 -2.03 -14.05
C LYS A 84 17.73 -2.58 -12.69
N ARG A 85 18.30 -2.02 -11.61
CA ARG A 85 17.97 -2.39 -10.24
C ARG A 85 16.49 -2.16 -9.94
N TYR A 86 15.93 -1.01 -10.33
CA TYR A 86 14.50 -0.73 -10.14
C TYR A 86 13.61 -1.81 -10.77
N ALA A 87 13.90 -2.23 -12.00
CA ALA A 87 13.13 -3.28 -12.66
C ALA A 87 13.24 -4.62 -11.91
N GLU A 88 14.44 -5.01 -11.48
CA GLU A 88 14.67 -6.23 -10.68
C GLU A 88 13.92 -6.18 -9.34
N GLN A 89 13.93 -5.04 -8.67
CA GLN A 89 13.25 -4.84 -7.39
C GLN A 89 11.73 -4.97 -7.54
N VAL A 90 11.13 -4.22 -8.47
CA VAL A 90 9.66 -4.29 -8.71
C VAL A 90 9.24 -5.70 -9.14
N GLN A 91 10.02 -6.36 -9.99
CA GLN A 91 9.73 -7.73 -10.39
C GLN A 91 9.85 -8.70 -9.20
N GLY A 92 10.92 -8.62 -8.40
CA GLY A 92 11.14 -9.50 -7.26
C GLY A 92 10.06 -9.35 -6.18
N LEU A 93 9.56 -8.14 -5.96
CA LEU A 93 8.50 -7.86 -4.99
C LEU A 93 7.15 -8.47 -5.34
N THR A 94 6.92 -8.87 -6.61
CA THR A 94 5.69 -9.58 -7.01
C THR A 94 5.48 -10.88 -6.23
N LYS A 95 6.56 -11.52 -5.78
CA LYS A 95 6.54 -12.69 -4.87
C LYS A 95 5.78 -12.43 -3.57
N TYR A 96 5.70 -11.18 -3.14
CA TYR A 96 5.10 -10.74 -1.88
C TYR A 96 3.76 -10.01 -2.06
N ALA A 97 3.19 -9.99 -3.26
CA ALA A 97 2.00 -9.20 -3.60
C ALA A 97 0.74 -9.51 -2.75
N ALA A 98 0.70 -10.67 -2.08
CA ALA A 98 -0.39 -11.03 -1.17
C ALA A 98 -0.36 -10.27 0.18
N ILE A 99 0.74 -9.59 0.51
CA ILE A 99 0.91 -8.83 1.77
C ILE A 99 0.91 -7.35 1.41
N VAL A 100 -0.22 -6.67 1.64
CA VAL A 100 -0.44 -5.29 1.20
C VAL A 100 0.48 -4.28 1.88
N GLU A 101 1.05 -4.63 3.04
CA GLU A 101 2.01 -3.80 3.77
C GLU A 101 3.41 -3.84 3.16
N ILE A 102 3.73 -4.80 2.29
CA ILE A 102 4.97 -4.80 1.50
C ILE A 102 4.70 -3.96 0.26
N PRO A 103 5.32 -2.77 0.11
CA PRO A 103 5.10 -1.93 -1.06
C PRO A 103 5.53 -2.69 -2.32
N PRO A 104 4.68 -2.78 -3.37
CA PRO A 104 5.04 -3.42 -4.63
C PRO A 104 6.05 -2.61 -5.44
N ASP A 105 6.20 -1.33 -5.11
CA ASP A 105 7.22 -0.42 -5.62
C ASP A 105 7.99 0.17 -4.44
N PRO A 106 9.30 -0.08 -4.32
CA PRO A 106 10.07 0.43 -3.18
C PRO A 106 10.31 1.93 -3.28
N TYR A 107 10.12 2.56 -4.43
CA TYR A 107 10.28 4.00 -4.61
C TYR A 107 8.94 4.74 -4.64
N ASP A 108 7.81 4.07 -4.40
CA ASP A 108 6.48 4.70 -4.37
C ASP A 108 5.60 4.09 -3.27
N ILE A 109 5.68 4.68 -2.08
CA ILE A 109 5.10 4.11 -0.85
C ILE A 109 3.94 4.99 -0.37
N ALA A 110 2.79 4.38 -0.04
CA ALA A 110 1.69 5.12 0.57
C ALA A 110 2.05 5.52 2.01
N ALA A 111 1.76 6.76 2.39
CA ALA A 111 2.01 7.26 3.74
C ALA A 111 1.32 6.39 4.81
N GLY A 112 0.10 5.89 4.56
CA GLY A 112 -0.59 4.98 5.49
C GLY A 112 0.14 3.65 5.71
N VAL A 113 0.80 3.11 4.68
CA VAL A 113 1.64 1.90 4.80
C VAL A 113 2.87 2.20 5.65
N ALA A 114 3.54 3.33 5.40
CA ALA A 114 4.68 3.75 6.20
C ALA A 114 4.30 4.00 7.67
N GLN A 115 3.21 4.72 7.93
CA GLN A 115 2.67 4.97 9.28
C GLN A 115 2.42 3.65 10.02
N LYS A 116 1.72 2.70 9.38
CA LYS A 116 1.46 1.38 9.96
C LYS A 116 2.76 0.66 10.29
N ALA A 117 3.67 0.55 9.34
CA ALA A 117 4.94 -0.14 9.53
C ALA A 117 5.78 0.52 10.64
N MET A 118 5.93 1.85 10.63
CA MET A 118 6.68 2.59 11.64
C MET A 118 6.11 2.40 13.06
N SER A 119 4.78 2.20 13.21
CA SER A 119 4.17 1.89 14.51
C SER A 119 4.60 0.54 15.13
N TYR A 120 5.25 -0.33 14.34
CA TYR A 120 5.85 -1.57 14.81
C TYR A 120 7.32 -1.42 15.18
N TYR A 121 7.99 -0.31 14.83
CA TYR A 121 9.44 -0.18 14.97
C TYR A 121 9.90 -0.30 16.43
N GLU A 122 9.21 0.32 17.38
CA GLU A 122 9.55 0.25 18.81
C GLU A 122 8.93 -0.96 19.53
N ARG A 123 8.13 -1.78 18.84
CA ARG A 123 7.49 -2.94 19.48
C ARG A 123 8.55 -3.99 19.81
N ALA A 124 8.48 -4.50 21.03
CA ALA A 124 9.31 -5.61 21.47
C ALA A 124 8.88 -6.91 20.78
N LEU A 125 9.87 -7.71 20.37
CA LEU A 125 9.65 -9.06 19.88
C LEU A 125 9.94 -10.07 21.02
N SER A 126 9.30 -11.24 20.97
CA SER A 126 9.75 -12.37 21.77
C SER A 126 11.18 -12.78 21.37
N ALA A 127 11.89 -13.49 22.24
CA ALA A 127 13.28 -13.88 21.99
C ALA A 127 13.47 -14.58 20.63
N ASP A 128 12.55 -15.47 20.26
CA ASP A 128 12.63 -16.24 19.00
C ASP A 128 12.42 -15.34 17.77
N ARG A 129 11.44 -14.44 17.82
CA ARG A 129 11.17 -13.45 16.77
C ARG A 129 12.32 -12.44 16.67
N GLN A 130 12.91 -12.05 17.79
CA GLN A 130 14.07 -11.16 17.83
C GLN A 130 15.29 -11.81 17.15
N ARG A 131 15.48 -13.12 17.27
CA ARG A 131 16.55 -13.83 16.53
C ARG A 131 16.34 -13.76 15.01
N ALA A 132 15.10 -13.87 14.53
CA ALA A 132 14.80 -13.69 13.11
C ALA A 132 15.09 -12.26 12.64
N TYR A 133 14.71 -11.26 13.43
CA TYR A 133 15.01 -9.85 13.13
C TYR A 133 16.52 -9.58 13.09
N GLN A 134 17.26 -10.05 14.11
CA GLN A 134 18.71 -9.86 14.17
C GLN A 134 19.43 -10.58 13.03
N TYR A 135 18.99 -11.78 12.66
CA TYR A 135 19.52 -12.46 11.47
C TYR A 135 19.41 -11.57 10.24
N ALA A 136 18.28 -10.87 10.05
CA ALA A 136 18.11 -9.98 8.91
C ALA A 136 19.01 -8.74 8.98
N MET A 137 19.20 -8.18 10.17
CA MET A 137 20.17 -7.10 10.40
C MET A 137 21.58 -7.53 9.98
N ASP A 138 21.99 -8.75 10.30
CA ASP A 138 23.36 -9.21 10.03
C ASP A 138 23.57 -9.64 8.57
N LYS A 139 22.51 -10.12 7.90
CA LYS A 139 22.59 -10.83 6.62
C LYS A 139 22.06 -10.07 5.42
N SER A 140 21.34 -8.96 5.62
CA SER A 140 21.02 -8.03 4.53
C SER A 140 22.28 -7.40 3.95
N ASP A 141 22.15 -6.90 2.73
CA ASP A 141 23.25 -6.28 1.99
C ASP A 141 23.72 -5.02 2.74
N GLU A 142 22.76 -4.21 3.20
CA GLU A 142 22.96 -2.95 3.93
C GLU A 142 23.29 -3.11 5.43
N LYS A 143 23.36 -4.35 5.92
CA LYS A 143 23.43 -4.64 7.37
C LYS A 143 22.32 -3.96 8.18
N GLY A 144 21.12 -3.94 7.60
CA GLY A 144 19.93 -3.34 8.16
C GLY A 144 18.80 -3.19 7.14
N PRO A 145 17.70 -2.53 7.53
CA PRO A 145 16.54 -2.32 6.67
C PRO A 145 16.79 -1.40 5.48
N CYS A 146 17.83 -0.56 5.56
CA CYS A 146 18.23 0.40 4.53
C CYS A 146 19.68 0.87 4.79
N CYS A 147 20.32 1.55 3.85
CA CYS A 147 21.69 2.07 3.97
C CYS A 147 21.88 3.17 5.04
N CYS A 148 20.82 3.86 5.48
CA CYS A 148 20.93 4.99 6.41
C CYS A 148 19.82 4.95 7.47
N PRO A 149 20.09 5.33 8.74
CA PRO A 149 19.11 5.36 9.82
C PRO A 149 18.14 6.56 9.69
N CYS A 150 17.33 6.57 8.63
CA CYS A 150 16.32 7.58 8.33
C CYS A 150 14.89 7.00 8.49
N TRP A 151 13.87 7.76 8.07
CA TRP A 151 12.48 7.29 8.07
C TRP A 151 12.30 5.91 7.42
N ARG A 152 13.05 5.62 6.35
CA ARG A 152 12.96 4.36 5.60
C ARG A 152 13.53 3.19 6.40
N TRP A 153 14.58 3.42 7.19
CA TRP A 153 15.08 2.44 8.15
C TRP A 153 14.04 2.11 9.22
N THR A 154 13.41 3.13 9.80
CA THR A 154 12.33 2.96 10.78
C THR A 154 11.14 2.21 10.16
N MET A 155 10.74 2.60 8.95
CA MET A 155 9.62 2.00 8.23
C MET A 155 9.88 0.54 7.90
N TYR A 156 11.00 0.19 7.25
CA TYR A 156 11.29 -1.21 6.91
C TYR A 156 11.69 -2.06 8.11
N GLY A 157 12.30 -1.47 9.14
CA GLY A 157 12.54 -2.14 10.43
C GLY A 157 11.21 -2.49 11.10
N GLY A 158 10.27 -1.56 11.12
CA GLY A 158 8.93 -1.80 11.64
C GLY A 158 8.15 -2.80 10.79
N LEU A 159 8.26 -2.72 9.47
CA LEU A 159 7.68 -3.70 8.54
C LEU A 159 8.21 -5.10 8.83
N ALA A 160 9.51 -5.27 9.04
CA ALA A 160 10.06 -6.58 9.40
C ALA A 160 9.48 -7.11 10.71
N LYS A 161 9.33 -6.27 11.74
CA LYS A 161 8.70 -6.66 13.01
C LYS A 161 7.23 -7.07 12.81
N PHE A 162 6.50 -6.36 11.96
CA PHE A 162 5.15 -6.73 11.54
C PHE A 162 5.14 -8.08 10.82
N LEU A 163 5.99 -8.29 9.81
CA LEU A 163 6.05 -9.53 9.04
C LEU A 163 6.44 -10.74 9.89
N ILE A 164 7.38 -10.58 10.81
CA ILE A 164 7.77 -11.65 11.74
C ILE A 164 6.62 -11.96 12.71
N SER A 165 5.92 -10.93 13.20
CA SER A 165 4.92 -11.10 14.25
C SER A 165 3.58 -11.60 13.75
N GLU A 166 3.14 -11.09 12.60
CA GLU A 166 1.79 -11.31 12.05
C GLU A 166 1.78 -12.30 10.89
N HIS A 167 2.90 -12.41 10.15
CA HIS A 167 3.01 -13.30 8.98
C HIS A 167 4.02 -14.44 9.18
N GLY A 168 4.63 -14.56 10.36
CA GLY A 168 5.57 -15.64 10.69
C GLY A 168 6.84 -15.65 9.83
N PHE A 169 7.26 -14.50 9.29
CA PHE A 169 8.45 -14.42 8.46
C PHE A 169 9.70 -14.89 9.22
N SER A 170 10.51 -15.71 8.55
CA SER A 170 11.88 -16.02 8.96
C SER A 170 12.83 -14.85 8.67
N GLY A 171 14.00 -14.84 9.33
CA GLY A 171 15.03 -13.84 9.06
C GLY A 171 15.46 -13.81 7.59
N LYS A 172 15.53 -14.96 6.91
CA LYS A 172 15.86 -15.04 5.48
C LYS A 172 14.79 -14.37 4.60
N GLN A 173 13.51 -14.49 4.93
CA GLN A 173 12.45 -13.81 4.19
C GLN A 173 12.50 -12.30 4.42
N VAL A 174 12.87 -11.85 5.63
CA VAL A 174 13.07 -10.42 5.90
C VAL A 174 14.27 -9.87 5.12
N VAL A 175 15.39 -10.60 5.04
CA VAL A 175 16.54 -10.24 4.19
C VAL A 175 16.10 -10.03 2.74
N ASP A 176 15.35 -10.97 2.19
CA ASP A 176 14.88 -10.90 0.81
C ASP A 176 14.01 -9.65 0.58
N VAL A 177 13.07 -9.37 1.50
CA VAL A 177 12.25 -8.14 1.45
C VAL A 177 13.11 -6.88 1.53
N TRP A 178 14.05 -6.78 2.47
CA TRP A 178 14.88 -5.58 2.61
C TRP A 178 15.81 -5.36 1.41
N ASN A 179 16.45 -6.41 0.90
CA ASN A 179 17.33 -6.31 -0.26
C ASN A 179 16.54 -5.88 -1.52
N LEU A 180 15.32 -6.39 -1.70
CA LEU A 180 14.43 -5.94 -2.77
C LEU A 180 13.88 -4.54 -2.54
N SER A 181 13.70 -4.12 -1.28
CA SER A 181 13.00 -2.88 -0.95
C SER A 181 13.90 -1.68 -0.64
N ASN A 182 15.22 -1.87 -0.65
CA ASN A 182 16.14 -0.79 -0.34
C ASN A 182 15.99 0.36 -1.36
N GLY A 183 15.95 1.59 -0.84
CA GLY A 183 15.80 2.82 -1.63
C GLY A 183 17.14 3.55 -1.84
N CYS A 184 18.25 2.83 -1.71
CA CYS A 184 19.59 3.40 -1.59
C CYS A 184 20.15 3.95 -2.90
N GLY A 185 19.68 3.45 -4.05
CA GLY A 185 20.14 3.86 -5.37
C GLY A 185 21.45 3.17 -5.78
N ARG A 186 22.16 3.74 -6.77
CA ARG A 186 23.37 3.16 -7.41
C ARG A 186 24.53 2.76 -6.48
N SER A 187 24.53 3.20 -5.23
CA SER A 187 25.62 3.02 -4.26
C SER A 187 25.29 2.09 -3.09
N GLY A 188 24.13 1.41 -3.12
CA GLY A 188 23.77 0.35 -2.15
C GLY A 188 24.29 -1.02 -2.55
#